data_AF-A0A561S9W3-F1
#
_entry.id   AF-A0A561S9W3-F1
#
_cell.length_a   1.000
_cell.length_b   1.000
_cell.length_c   1.000
_cell.angle_alpha   90.00
_cell.angle_beta   90.00
_cell.angle_gamma   90.00
#
_symmetry.space_group_name_H-M   'P 1'
#
loop_
_entity.id
_entity.type
_entity.pdbx_description
1 polymer ?
#
loop_
_entity_poly.entity_id
_entity_poly.type
_entity_poly.pdbx_seq_one_letter_code
_entity_poly.pdbx_strand_id
1 'polypeptide(L)'
;MADEGMTQDAGVGALDPFGGNSQMVTWTSPINLGQFQHELRDALGDAVQLAVYVPREAPVGNLPGAEIPVDADHPLTLFVSPSSVDPTQLRSLLAAHRPDPYYGASAEERLVIQVRQKVAAGQELTPEELTLALKVLMRA
;
A
#
# COMPACT_ATOMS: atom_id res chain seq x y z
N MET A 1 35.89 -7.87 -15.66
CA MET A 1 34.64 -8.32 -16.30
C MET A 1 33.84 -9.04 -15.23
N ALA A 2 32.60 -8.60 -15.07
CA ALA A 2 31.70 -8.93 -13.97
C ALA A 2 31.30 -10.41 -13.96
N ASP A 3 31.03 -10.93 -12.76
CA ASP A 3 29.98 -11.94 -12.57
C ASP A 3 29.42 -11.77 -11.15
N GLU A 4 28.31 -11.02 -11.10
CA GLU A 4 27.48 -10.82 -9.91
C GLU A 4 26.65 -12.09 -9.69
N GLY A 5 27.17 -12.99 -8.85
CA GLY A 5 26.51 -14.23 -8.45
C GLY A 5 25.43 -13.98 -7.39
N MET A 6 24.20 -13.78 -7.88
CA MET A 6 22.91 -13.85 -7.21
C MET A 6 22.91 -14.57 -5.85
N THR A 7 22.77 -13.81 -4.76
CA THR A 7 22.23 -14.34 -3.50
C THR A 7 20.76 -14.66 -3.76
N GLN A 8 20.49 -15.90 -4.17
CA GLN A 8 19.13 -16.37 -4.37
C GLN A 8 18.36 -16.30 -3.05
N ASP A 9 17.37 -15.42 -3.08
CA ASP A 9 16.17 -15.37 -2.26
C ASP A 9 15.31 -16.65 -2.47
N ALA A 10 15.94 -17.82 -2.32
CA ALA A 10 15.35 -19.12 -2.65
C ALA A 10 14.20 -19.52 -1.71
N GLY A 11 14.09 -18.85 -0.56
CA GLY A 11 13.00 -19.07 0.39
C GLY A 11 11.71 -18.37 0.02
N VAL A 12 11.78 -17.12 -0.46
CA VAL A 12 10.58 -16.32 -0.75
C VAL A 12 10.07 -16.57 -2.17
N GLY A 13 10.94 -16.88 -3.13
CA GLY A 13 10.52 -17.32 -4.46
C GLY A 13 9.68 -18.60 -4.46
N ALA A 14 9.86 -19.49 -3.47
CA ALA A 14 9.03 -20.68 -3.28
C ALA A 14 7.61 -20.36 -2.74
N LEU A 15 7.39 -19.13 -2.25
CA LEU A 15 6.12 -18.64 -1.73
C LEU A 15 5.30 -17.89 -2.79
N ASP A 16 5.74 -17.86 -4.05
CA ASP A 16 5.01 -17.20 -5.14
C ASP A 16 3.60 -17.81 -5.28
N PRO A 17 2.53 -17.06 -4.98
CA PRO A 17 1.16 -17.56 -5.09
C PRO A 17 0.72 -17.75 -6.54
N PHE A 18 1.48 -17.25 -7.52
CA PHE A 18 1.20 -17.34 -8.95
C PHE A 18 2.00 -18.44 -9.66
N GLY A 19 2.71 -19.29 -8.91
CA GLY A 19 3.34 -20.50 -9.45
C GLY A 19 4.52 -20.24 -10.39
N GLY A 20 5.30 -19.18 -10.13
CA GLY A 20 6.52 -18.84 -10.89
C GLY A 20 6.30 -17.87 -12.05
N ASN A 21 5.08 -17.38 -12.26
CA ASN A 21 4.78 -16.36 -13.27
C ASN A 21 4.69 -14.95 -12.67
N SER A 22 5.42 -14.68 -11.60
CA SER A 22 5.43 -13.37 -10.97
C SER A 22 6.82 -12.74 -10.99
N GLN A 23 6.82 -11.42 -11.00
CA GLN A 23 7.96 -10.62 -10.66
C GLN A 23 7.96 -10.34 -9.16
N MET A 24 9.12 -10.53 -8.52
CA MET A 24 9.31 -10.25 -7.11
C MET A 24 9.99 -8.89 -6.91
N VAL A 25 9.46 -8.07 -6.00
CA VAL A 25 10.05 -6.78 -5.61
C VAL A 25 10.03 -6.63 -4.09
N THR A 26 11.19 -6.33 -3.52
CA THR A 26 11.34 -6.04 -2.09
C THR A 26 11.14 -4.55 -1.82
N TRP A 27 10.39 -4.21 -0.77
CA TRP A 27 10.02 -2.83 -0.47
C TRP A 27 10.08 -2.53 1.03
N THR A 28 10.61 -1.36 1.39
CA THR A 28 10.89 -0.97 2.78
C THR A 28 10.05 0.23 3.26
N SER A 29 9.09 0.69 2.45
CA SER A 29 8.19 1.79 2.80
C SER A 29 6.74 1.33 2.86
N PRO A 30 5.89 1.93 3.72
CA PRO A 30 4.49 1.55 3.81
C PRO A 30 3.80 1.77 2.46
N ILE A 31 2.90 0.85 2.12
CA ILE A 31 2.07 0.92 0.92
C ILE A 31 0.62 0.70 1.32
N ASN A 32 -0.29 1.43 0.66
CA ASN A 32 -1.71 1.12 0.71
C ASN A 32 -2.02 0.13 -0.42
N LEU A 33 -2.26 -1.14 -0.07
CA LEU A 33 -2.45 -2.19 -1.09
C LEU A 33 -3.60 -1.90 -2.05
N GLY A 34 -4.71 -1.37 -1.54
CA GLY A 34 -5.89 -1.10 -2.36
C GLY A 34 -5.62 0.00 -3.39
N GLN A 35 -4.93 1.07 -2.98
CA GLN A 35 -4.54 2.16 -3.87
C GLN A 35 -3.49 1.72 -4.87
N PHE A 36 -2.44 1.06 -4.38
CA PHE A 36 -1.34 0.61 -5.23
C PHE A 36 -1.82 -0.39 -6.29
N GLN A 37 -2.70 -1.33 -5.94
CA GLN A 37 -3.31 -2.25 -6.92
C GLN A 37 -4.07 -1.50 -8.02
N HIS A 38 -4.77 -0.43 -7.68
CA HIS A 38 -5.50 0.38 -8.64
C HIS A 38 -4.55 1.12 -9.58
N GLU A 39 -3.57 1.84 -9.02
CA GLU A 39 -2.55 2.57 -9.81
C GLU A 39 -1.80 1.63 -10.77
N LEU A 40 -1.51 0.42 -10.29
CA LEU A 40 -0.78 -0.59 -11.04
C LEU A 40 -1.65 -1.18 -12.17
N ARG A 41 -2.95 -1.40 -11.92
CA ARG A 41 -3.90 -1.80 -12.97
C ARG A 41 -4.15 -0.69 -13.99
N ASP A 42 -4.23 0.56 -13.56
CA ASP A 42 -4.38 1.70 -14.48
C ASP A 42 -3.16 1.87 -15.39
N ALA A 43 -1.95 1.68 -14.84
CA ALA A 43 -0.71 1.88 -15.57
C ALA A 43 -0.31 0.68 -16.46
N LEU A 44 -0.64 -0.56 -16.06
CA LEU A 44 -0.18 -1.79 -16.71
C LEU A 44 -1.31 -2.64 -17.31
N GLY A 45 -2.56 -2.35 -16.97
CA GLY A 45 -3.75 -3.02 -17.47
C GLY A 45 -4.43 -3.96 -16.46
N ASP A 46 -5.69 -4.29 -16.74
CA ASP A 46 -6.56 -5.10 -15.87
C ASP A 46 -6.13 -6.55 -15.65
N ALA A 47 -5.22 -7.05 -16.48
CA ALA A 47 -4.71 -8.43 -16.38
C ALA A 47 -3.70 -8.60 -15.23
N VAL A 48 -3.23 -7.51 -14.63
CA VAL A 48 -2.18 -7.55 -13.62
C VAL A 48 -2.74 -7.90 -12.24
N GLN A 49 -2.10 -8.86 -11.59
CA GLN A 49 -2.43 -9.35 -10.25
C GLN A 49 -1.28 -9.04 -9.31
N LEU A 50 -1.61 -8.68 -8.07
CA LEU A 50 -0.65 -8.37 -7.01
C LEU A 50 -0.93 -9.24 -5.79
N ALA A 51 0.12 -9.86 -5.25
CA ALA A 51 0.12 -10.46 -3.94
C ALA A 51 1.25 -9.88 -3.08
N VAL A 52 1.03 -9.81 -1.78
CA VAL A 52 2.00 -9.23 -0.84
C VAL A 52 2.26 -10.23 0.26
N TYR A 53 3.53 -10.55 0.44
CA TYR A 53 4.00 -11.32 1.58
C TYR A 53 4.53 -10.37 2.64
N VAL A 54 3.94 -10.48 3.82
CA VAL A 54 4.33 -9.72 5.02
C VAL A 54 5.03 -10.69 5.97
N PRO A 55 6.22 -10.35 6.49
CA PRO A 55 6.88 -11.15 7.52
C PRO A 55 5.93 -11.37 8.71
N ARG A 56 5.90 -12.59 9.25
CA ARG A 56 4.94 -13.09 10.26
C ARG A 56 4.90 -12.32 11.59
N GLU A 57 5.77 -11.33 11.78
CA GLU A 57 5.82 -10.47 12.96
C GLU A 57 4.84 -9.28 12.88
N ALA A 58 4.33 -8.95 11.69
CA ALA A 58 3.29 -7.94 11.52
C ALA A 58 1.89 -8.54 11.80
N PRO A 59 0.99 -7.83 12.52
CA PRO A 59 -0.34 -8.33 12.83
C PRO A 59 -1.14 -8.58 11.53
N VAL A 60 -1.41 -9.86 11.27
CA VAL A 60 -2.07 -10.32 10.04
C VAL A 60 -3.59 -10.19 10.17
N GLY A 61 -4.15 -9.21 9.50
CA GLY A 61 -5.60 -9.00 9.37
C GLY A 61 -5.93 -7.96 8.31
N ASN A 62 -5.42 -8.11 7.09
CA ASN A 62 -5.57 -7.07 6.06
C ASN A 62 -6.84 -7.25 5.23
N LEU A 63 -7.74 -6.29 5.41
CA LEU A 63 -8.78 -5.91 4.46
C LEU A 63 -8.14 -5.15 3.28
N PRO A 64 -8.75 -5.15 2.09
CA PRO A 64 -8.31 -4.30 0.99
C PRO A 64 -8.30 -2.82 1.43
N GLY A 65 -7.16 -2.14 1.26
CA GLY A 65 -6.99 -0.73 1.63
C GLY A 65 -6.26 -0.47 2.97
N ALA A 66 -5.83 -1.51 3.68
CA ALA A 66 -5.01 -1.34 4.87
C ALA A 66 -3.57 -0.88 4.54
N GLU A 67 -3.07 0.07 5.32
CA GLU A 67 -1.66 0.47 5.31
C GLU A 67 -0.86 -0.59 6.08
N ILE A 68 0.15 -1.18 5.43
CA ILE A 68 0.95 -2.23 6.06
C ILE A 68 2.15 -1.59 6.77
N PRO A 69 2.28 -1.75 8.11
CA PRO A 69 3.43 -1.23 8.84
C PRO A 69 4.66 -2.04 8.48
N VAL A 70 5.67 -1.37 7.91
CA VAL A 70 6.90 -1.98 7.39
C VAL A 70 8.08 -1.08 7.66
N ASP A 71 9.25 -1.67 7.82
CA ASP A 71 10.50 -0.95 8.06
C ASP A 71 11.65 -1.60 7.28
N ALA A 72 12.86 -1.07 7.44
CA ALA A 72 14.04 -1.57 6.76
C ALA A 72 14.47 -2.97 7.26
N ASP A 73 14.10 -3.33 8.49
CA ASP A 73 14.45 -4.62 9.11
C ASP A 73 13.46 -5.72 8.70
N HIS A 74 12.22 -5.35 8.35
CA HIS A 74 11.13 -6.24 7.92
C HIS A 74 10.52 -5.75 6.60
N PRO A 75 11.25 -5.86 5.47
CA PRO A 75 10.73 -5.44 4.19
C PRO A 75 9.57 -6.32 3.72
N LEU A 76 8.66 -5.72 2.95
CA LEU A 76 7.64 -6.45 2.21
C LEU A 76 8.24 -7.11 0.98
N THR A 77 7.63 -8.23 0.61
CA THR A 77 7.82 -8.81 -0.72
C THR A 77 6.53 -8.73 -1.52
N LEU A 78 6.61 -8.09 -2.68
CA LEU A 78 5.52 -7.93 -3.64
C LEU A 78 5.71 -8.92 -4.79
N PHE A 79 4.66 -9.66 -5.11
CA PHE A 79 4.58 -10.53 -6.27
C PHE A 79 3.62 -9.92 -7.27
N VAL A 80 4.09 -9.60 -8.47
CA VAL A 80 3.31 -9.00 -9.56
C VAL A 80 3.23 -9.97 -10.73
N SER A 81 2.03 -10.36 -11.14
CA SER A 81 1.80 -11.29 -12.25
C SER A 81 0.99 -10.61 -13.37
N PRO A 82 1.29 -10.85 -14.66
CA PRO A 82 2.32 -11.75 -15.17
C PRO A 82 3.73 -11.17 -15.07
N SER A 83 4.74 -12.05 -15.04
CA SER A 83 6.17 -11.71 -15.01
C SER A 83 6.66 -10.87 -16.20
N SER A 84 5.84 -10.75 -17.26
CA SER A 84 6.10 -9.91 -18.43
C SER A 84 5.89 -8.41 -18.18
N VAL A 85 5.42 -8.01 -17.00
CA VAL A 85 5.33 -6.60 -16.58
C VAL A 85 6.72 -5.95 -16.63
N ASP A 86 6.79 -4.72 -17.15
CA ASP A 86 8.06 -3.98 -17.22
C ASP A 86 8.59 -3.69 -15.79
N PRO A 87 9.77 -4.21 -15.42
CA PRO A 87 10.33 -4.06 -14.09
C PRO A 87 10.76 -2.63 -13.77
N THR A 88 11.06 -1.82 -14.78
CA THR A 88 11.41 -0.41 -14.63
C THR A 88 10.16 0.39 -14.31
N GLN A 89 9.08 0.17 -15.06
CA GLN A 89 7.80 0.85 -14.84
C GLN A 89 7.23 0.52 -13.46
N LEU A 90 7.28 -0.74 -13.04
CA LEU A 90 6.85 -1.16 -11.71
C LEU A 90 7.63 -0.45 -10.59
N ARG A 91 8.97 -0.38 -10.71
CA ARG A 91 9.80 0.34 -9.73
C ARG A 91 9.52 1.83 -9.73
N SER A 92 9.26 2.44 -10.88
CA SER A 92 8.85 3.85 -10.97
C SER A 92 7.50 4.10 -10.31
N LEU A 93 6.52 3.21 -10.49
CA LEU A 93 5.22 3.30 -9.80
C LEU A 93 5.38 3.17 -8.29
N LEU A 94 6.16 2.20 -7.82
CA LEU A 94 6.46 2.04 -6.39
C LEU A 94 7.16 3.28 -5.80
N ALA A 95 8.14 3.83 -6.51
CA ALA A 95 8.85 5.03 -6.06
C ALA A 95 7.97 6.30 -6.08
N ALA A 96 7.00 6.36 -6.98
CA ALA A 96 6.04 7.47 -7.08
C ALA A 96 4.83 7.30 -6.14
N HIS A 97 4.57 6.08 -5.65
CA HIS A 97 3.41 5.80 -4.83
C HIS A 97 3.41 6.65 -3.57
N ARG A 98 2.38 7.48 -3.44
CA ARG A 98 2.08 8.23 -2.22
C ARG A 98 0.73 7.78 -1.70
N PRO A 99 0.67 7.19 -0.49
CA PRO A 99 -0.60 6.84 0.13
C PRO A 99 -1.48 8.09 0.22
N ASP A 100 -2.61 8.09 -0.50
CA ASP A 100 -3.63 9.11 -0.38
C ASP A 100 -4.48 8.79 0.85
N PRO A 101 -4.48 9.64 1.89
CA PRO A 101 -5.27 9.41 3.11
C PRO A 101 -6.78 9.39 2.85
N TYR A 102 -7.23 9.80 1.66
CA TYR A 102 -8.64 9.83 1.26
C TYR A 102 -9.01 8.75 0.23
N TYR A 103 -8.09 7.84 -0.08
CA TYR A 103 -8.34 6.75 -1.02
C TYR A 103 -9.50 5.86 -0.54
N GLY A 104 -10.48 5.61 -1.41
CA GLY A 104 -11.68 4.84 -1.07
C GLY A 104 -12.69 5.53 -0.14
N ALA A 105 -12.37 6.72 0.39
CA ALA A 105 -13.26 7.45 1.30
C ALA A 105 -14.34 8.23 0.54
N SER A 106 -15.59 8.11 0.97
CA SER A 106 -16.69 8.96 0.52
C SER A 106 -16.51 10.43 0.92
N ALA A 107 -17.27 11.34 0.33
CA ALA A 107 -17.17 12.76 0.66
C ALA A 107 -17.39 13.05 2.16
N GLU A 108 -18.27 12.30 2.81
CA GLU A 108 -18.53 12.42 4.26
C GLU A 108 -17.34 11.89 5.07
N GLU A 109 -16.77 10.73 4.72
CA GLU A 109 -15.60 10.17 5.40
C GLU A 109 -14.36 11.04 5.25
N ARG A 110 -14.17 11.67 4.07
CA ARG A 110 -13.08 12.62 3.83
C ARG A 110 -13.15 13.81 4.78
N LEU A 111 -14.34 14.38 4.97
CA LEU A 111 -14.56 15.46 5.92
C LEU A 111 -14.25 15.01 7.35
N VAL A 112 -14.65 13.80 7.74
CA VAL A 112 -14.32 13.25 9.06
C VAL A 112 -12.81 13.09 9.25
N ILE A 113 -12.09 12.53 8.26
CA ILE A 113 -10.63 12.36 8.29
C ILE A 113 -9.95 13.72 8.40
N GLN A 114 -10.37 14.69 7.58
CA GLN A 114 -9.82 16.05 7.57
C GLN A 114 -10.05 16.77 8.91
N VAL A 115 -11.25 16.66 9.48
CA VAL A 115 -11.58 17.22 10.80
C VAL A 115 -10.73 16.58 11.89
N ARG A 116 -10.56 15.24 11.89
CA ARG A 116 -9.70 14.55 12.86
C ARG A 116 -8.24 14.99 12.75
N GLN A 117 -7.72 15.13 11.53
CA GLN A 117 -6.36 15.63 11.29
C GLN A 117 -6.19 17.06 11.79
N LYS A 118 -7.15 17.94 11.52
CA LYS A 118 -7.15 19.33 12.01
C LYS A 118 -7.17 19.39 13.54
N VAL A 119 -8.02 18.59 14.19
CA VAL A 119 -8.08 18.49 15.65
C VAL A 119 -6.75 18.00 16.22
N ALA A 120 -6.17 16.94 15.64
CA ALA A 120 -4.88 16.40 16.08
C ALA A 120 -3.72 17.39 15.88
N ALA A 121 -3.77 18.19 14.82
CA ALA A 121 -2.81 19.25 14.53
C ALA A 121 -3.06 20.55 15.31
N GLY A 122 -4.11 20.61 16.14
CA GLY A 122 -4.48 21.81 16.91
C GLY A 122 -4.93 22.99 16.05
N GLN A 123 -5.40 22.73 14.82
CA GLN A 123 -5.88 23.76 13.90
C GLN A 123 -7.31 24.18 14.22
N GLU A 124 -7.63 25.45 13.96
CA GLU A 124 -9.00 25.96 14.13
C GLU A 124 -9.96 25.29 13.15
N LEU A 125 -11.07 24.78 13.68
CA LEU A 125 -12.17 24.21 12.90
C LEU A 125 -13.15 25.32 12.54
N THR A 126 -13.66 25.28 11.32
CA THR A 126 -14.81 26.10 10.93
C THR A 126 -16.07 25.66 11.71
N PRO A 127 -17.11 26.50 11.79
CA PRO A 127 -18.35 26.15 12.50
C PRO A 127 -19.02 24.87 11.98
N GLU A 128 -18.92 24.62 10.67
CA GLU A 128 -19.44 23.41 10.02
C GLU A 128 -18.62 22.17 10.42
N GLU A 129 -17.29 22.29 10.40
CA GLU A 129 -16.36 21.24 10.85
C GLU A 129 -16.49 20.93 12.35
N LEU A 130 -16.75 21.95 13.18
CA LEU A 130 -16.96 21.79 14.62
C LEU A 130 -18.25 21.01 14.90
N THR A 131 -19.33 21.31 14.16
CA THR A 131 -20.59 20.56 14.24
C THR A 131 -20.40 19.10 13.82
N LEU A 132 -19.59 18.86 12.78
CA LEU A 132 -19.25 17.52 12.31
C LEU A 132 -18.39 16.77 13.35
N ALA A 133 -17.39 17.43 13.94
CA ALA A 133 -16.55 16.88 15.01
C ALA A 133 -17.39 16.43 16.22
N LEU A 134 -18.32 17.28 16.65
CA LEU A 134 -19.28 16.99 17.73
C LEU A 134 -20.16 15.78 17.39
N LYS A 135 -20.69 15.70 16.17
CA LYS A 135 -21.48 14.53 15.73
C LYS A 135 -20.67 13.23 15.73
N VAL A 136 -19.39 13.28 15.34
CA VAL A 136 -18.48 12.13 15.35
C VAL A 136 -18.18 11.69 16.79
N LEU A 137 -17.93 12.64 17.70
CA LEU A 137 -17.67 12.36 19.12
C LEU A 137 -18.89 11.80 19.87
N MET A 138 -20.11 12.23 19.52
CA MET A 138 -21.34 11.76 20.16
C MET A 138 -21.86 10.40 19.65
N ARG A 139 -21.29 9.87 18.57
CA ARG A 139 -21.60 8.54 18.02
C ARG A 139 -20.57 7.45 18.39
N ALA A 140 -19.46 7.83 19.02
CA ALA A 140 -18.44 6.93 19.55
C ALA A 140 -18.79 6.50 20.99
#